data_AF-A0A7C6RQS4-F1
#
_entry.id   AF-A0A7C6RQS4-F1
#
_cell.length_a   1.000
_cell.length_b   1.000
_cell.length_c   1.000
_cell.angle_alpha   90.00
_cell.angle_beta   90.00
_cell.angle_gamma   90.00
#
_symmetry.space_group_name_H-M   'P 1'
#
loop_
_entity.id
_entity.type
_entity.pdbx_description
1 polymer ?
#
loop_
_entity_poly.entity_id
_entity_poly.type
_entity_poly.pdbx_seq_one_letter_code
_entity_poly.pdbx_strand_id
1 'polypeptide(L)'
;MKKKKIILIIIAVLLGVFIIDFSLMLIFKTRPLFAVSFNTYKDGGSKEYYGIGYKALKCNTLSGDKSLKIGTYRLKYSCNNRLTITKPKDFDIVGDTICIGTPAEFYKDNKYKYLSYCALPEIKFIDGTKMNIKDALNQKLVTIDQFLEKTKQSYIIKEPNFELEFSDGKCRLDRIIGGYNSIENNPFSYDLYSFCLSDIKVNTNNHKYSLREAIISNIIDLEDIVYSMEYASIYGQGTKEIFNDGVIVYRNLKYSLLNCNNHSYYIGKADMSFDENVNFCNALIDFAD
;
A
#
# COMPACT_ATOMS: atom_id res chain seq x y z
N MET A 1 45.94 43.70 -24.96
CA MET A 1 45.39 43.51 -23.59
C MET A 1 43.87 43.31 -23.54
N LYS A 2 43.03 44.04 -24.30
CA LYS A 2 41.55 43.93 -24.22
C LYS A 2 41.00 42.51 -24.50
N LYS A 3 41.52 41.81 -25.52
CA LYS A 3 41.11 40.41 -25.84
C LYS A 3 41.41 39.41 -24.70
N LYS A 4 42.55 39.55 -24.01
CA LYS A 4 42.91 38.70 -22.86
C LYS A 4 41.98 38.92 -21.65
N LYS A 5 41.57 40.17 -21.40
CA LYS A 5 40.61 40.49 -20.32
C LYS A 5 39.21 39.93 -20.59
N ILE A 6 38.75 39.98 -21.84
CA ILE A 6 37.43 39.41 -22.22
C ILE A 6 37.41 37.89 -22.04
N ILE A 7 38.46 37.19 -22.49
CA ILE A 7 38.57 35.73 -22.32
C ILE A 7 38.55 35.36 -20.83
N LEU A 8 39.23 36.13 -19.98
CA LEU A 8 39.30 35.87 -18.54
C LEU A 8 37.93 36.04 -17.86
N ILE A 9 37.14 37.03 -18.29
CA ILE A 9 35.76 37.23 -17.81
C ILE A 9 34.87 36.05 -18.21
N ILE A 10 34.97 35.57 -19.46
CA ILE A 10 34.19 34.42 -19.92
C ILE A 10 34.52 33.17 -19.09
N ILE A 11 35.80 32.92 -18.81
CA ILE A 11 36.22 31.79 -17.97
C ILE A 11 35.68 31.91 -16.54
N ALA A 12 35.71 33.11 -15.96
CA ALA A 12 35.18 33.35 -14.62
C ALA A 12 33.66 33.07 -14.53
N VAL A 13 32.90 33.47 -15.55
CA VAL A 13 31.45 33.19 -15.63
C VAL A 13 31.19 31.68 -15.73
N LEU A 14 31.93 30.96 -16.58
CA LEU A 14 31.79 29.51 -16.73
C LEU A 14 32.12 28.77 -15.42
N LEU A 15 33.14 29.21 -14.69
CA LEU A 15 33.48 28.68 -13.37
C LEU A 15 32.39 28.97 -12.33
N GLY A 16 31.82 30.17 -12.34
CA GLY A 16 30.71 30.53 -11.44
C GLY A 16 29.49 29.65 -11.63
N VAL A 17 29.08 29.42 -12.89
CA VAL A 17 27.96 28.51 -13.24
C VAL A 17 28.25 27.08 -12.76
N PHE A 18 29.48 26.59 -12.98
CA PHE A 18 29.89 25.27 -12.52
C PHE A 18 29.79 25.13 -11.00
N ILE A 19 30.28 26.11 -10.24
CA ILE A 19 30.25 26.07 -8.76
C ILE A 19 28.82 26.06 -8.25
N ILE A 20 27.93 26.88 -8.80
CA ILE A 20 26.52 26.93 -8.37
C ILE A 20 25.84 25.56 -8.55
N ASP A 21 25.97 24.96 -9.74
CA ASP A 21 25.40 23.64 -10.00
C ASP A 21 26.02 22.55 -9.10
N PHE A 22 27.34 22.59 -8.91
CA PHE A 22 28.06 21.63 -8.06
C PHE A 22 27.58 21.71 -6.61
N SER A 23 27.42 22.92 -6.06
CA SER A 23 26.89 23.15 -4.71
C SER A 23 25.43 22.69 -4.57
N LEU A 24 24.57 22.99 -5.54
CA LEU A 24 23.15 22.55 -5.54
C LEU A 24 23.02 21.02 -5.51
N MET A 25 23.87 20.33 -6.26
CA MET A 25 23.84 18.88 -6.36
C MET A 25 24.45 18.20 -5.12
N LEU A 26 25.61 18.64 -4.63
CA LEU A 26 26.28 17.96 -3.51
C LEU A 26 25.69 18.30 -2.15
N ILE A 27 25.40 19.57 -1.89
CA ILE A 27 24.97 20.03 -0.57
C ILE A 27 23.46 19.89 -0.43
N PHE A 28 22.71 20.40 -1.41
CA PHE A 28 21.25 20.45 -1.33
C PHE A 28 20.58 19.22 -1.94
N LYS A 29 21.31 18.34 -2.63
CA LYS A 29 20.80 17.13 -3.33
C LYS A 29 19.65 17.44 -4.32
N THR A 30 19.59 18.69 -4.77
CA THR A 30 18.56 19.19 -5.68
C THR A 30 18.99 19.05 -7.14
N ARG A 31 18.07 19.34 -8.06
CA ARG A 31 18.41 19.36 -9.49
C ARG A 31 19.38 20.53 -9.77
N PRO A 32 20.39 20.33 -10.63
CA PRO A 32 21.18 21.46 -11.12
C PRO A 32 20.30 22.45 -11.86
N LEU A 33 20.71 23.72 -11.85
CA LEU A 33 19.91 24.83 -12.38
C LEU A 33 20.29 25.12 -13.83
N PHE A 34 21.57 24.98 -14.16
CA PHE A 34 22.10 25.27 -15.50
C PHE A 34 22.46 24.01 -16.31
N ALA A 35 22.48 22.84 -15.69
CA ALA A 35 22.71 21.59 -16.41
C ALA A 35 21.46 21.11 -17.15
N VAL A 36 21.66 20.60 -18.36
CA VAL A 36 20.58 20.07 -19.21
C VAL A 36 20.34 18.61 -18.86
N SER A 37 19.08 18.26 -18.58
CA SER A 37 18.65 16.86 -18.46
C SER A 37 18.66 16.21 -19.84
N PHE A 38 19.52 15.24 -20.06
CA PHE A 38 19.69 14.58 -21.36
C PHE A 38 18.85 13.31 -21.47
N ASN A 39 18.97 12.41 -20.50
CA ASN A 39 18.24 11.15 -20.47
C ASN A 39 17.48 10.97 -19.16
N THR A 40 16.27 10.41 -19.26
CA THR A 40 15.53 9.82 -18.13
C THR A 40 15.42 8.32 -18.37
N TYR A 41 15.90 7.53 -17.41
CA TYR A 41 15.93 6.08 -17.52
C TYR A 41 14.62 5.47 -17.00
N LYS A 42 14.21 4.34 -17.61
CA LYS A 42 13.01 3.57 -17.24
C LYS A 42 13.26 2.63 -16.06
N ASP A 43 14.05 3.08 -15.11
CA ASP A 43 14.52 2.29 -13.98
C ASP A 43 13.88 2.73 -12.66
N GLY A 44 12.87 3.60 -12.69
CA GLY A 44 12.33 4.35 -11.54
C GLY A 44 12.43 5.87 -11.73
N GLY A 45 13.11 6.30 -12.79
CA GLY A 45 13.20 7.70 -13.18
C GLY A 45 14.56 8.33 -12.87
N SER A 46 15.64 7.56 -12.90
CA SER A 46 17.00 8.12 -12.81
C SER A 46 17.23 9.10 -13.95
N LYS A 47 17.96 10.17 -13.67
CA LYS A 47 18.20 11.27 -14.62
C LYS A 47 19.67 11.56 -14.80
N GLU A 48 20.03 11.84 -16.04
CA GLU A 48 21.37 12.21 -16.45
C GLU A 48 21.42 13.68 -16.86
N TYR A 49 22.35 14.41 -16.25
CA TYR A 49 22.53 15.85 -16.46
C TYR A 49 23.90 16.12 -17.06
N TYR A 50 23.94 17.01 -18.06
CA TYR A 50 25.16 17.54 -18.65
C TYR A 50 25.28 19.01 -18.28
N GLY A 51 26.30 19.34 -17.50
CA GLY A 51 26.66 20.72 -17.19
C GLY A 51 28.04 21.06 -17.76
N ILE A 52 28.48 22.29 -17.55
CA ILE A 52 29.71 22.80 -18.16
C ILE A 52 30.94 22.11 -17.54
N GLY A 53 31.49 21.12 -18.26
CA GLY A 53 32.70 20.39 -17.88
C GLY A 53 32.45 19.12 -17.07
N TYR A 54 31.19 18.74 -16.84
CA TYR A 54 30.85 17.57 -16.02
C TYR A 54 29.56 16.89 -16.46
N LYS A 55 29.42 15.65 -15.99
CA LYS A 55 28.23 14.83 -16.13
C LYS A 55 27.81 14.32 -14.76
N ALA A 56 26.51 14.41 -14.47
CA ALA A 56 25.93 13.94 -13.22
C ALA A 56 24.82 12.91 -13.49
N LEU A 57 24.78 11.88 -12.65
CA LEU A 57 23.75 10.85 -12.64
C LEU A 57 23.05 10.94 -11.28
N LYS A 58 21.77 11.33 -11.31
CA LYS A 58 20.89 11.28 -10.15
C LYS A 58 20.09 9.98 -10.24
N CYS A 59 20.48 9.01 -9.42
CA CYS A 59 19.81 7.73 -9.39
C CYS A 59 18.47 7.86 -8.65
N ASN A 60 17.44 7.28 -9.23
CA ASN A 60 16.13 7.08 -8.61
C ASN A 60 15.59 5.75 -9.11
N THR A 61 16.24 4.67 -8.70
CA THR A 61 15.88 3.34 -9.19
C THR A 61 14.69 2.76 -8.42
N LEU A 62 13.90 1.88 -9.02
CA LEU A 62 12.85 1.08 -8.37
C LEU A 62 13.45 0.18 -7.28
N SER A 63 14.74 -0.13 -7.38
CA SER A 63 15.53 -0.84 -6.36
C SER A 63 15.87 0.01 -5.14
N GLY A 64 15.54 1.31 -5.12
CA GLY A 64 15.77 2.22 -4.00
C GLY A 64 17.12 2.95 -4.02
N ASP A 65 17.91 2.87 -5.09
CA ASP A 65 19.15 3.64 -5.21
C ASP A 65 18.83 5.12 -5.45
N LYS A 66 19.16 5.95 -4.45
CA LYS A 66 19.06 7.42 -4.47
C LYS A 66 20.43 8.11 -4.53
N SER A 67 21.47 7.40 -4.95
CA SER A 67 22.83 7.93 -5.03
C SER A 67 22.96 9.02 -6.09
N LEU A 68 23.94 9.90 -5.86
CA LEU A 68 24.34 10.94 -6.80
C LEU A 68 25.78 10.65 -7.22
N LYS A 69 26.01 10.51 -8.53
CA LYS A 69 27.34 10.29 -9.09
C LYS A 69 27.71 11.45 -9.99
N ILE A 70 28.87 12.05 -9.76
CA ILE A 70 29.39 13.17 -10.55
C ILE A 70 30.72 12.73 -11.15
N GLY A 71 30.95 13.08 -12.41
CA GLY A 71 32.20 12.78 -13.10
C GLY A 71 32.38 13.63 -14.35
N THR A 72 33.39 13.28 -15.14
CA THR A 72 33.59 13.87 -16.46
C THR A 72 32.54 13.34 -17.45
N TYR A 73 32.47 13.89 -18.66
CA TYR A 73 31.54 13.42 -19.70
C TYR A 73 31.68 11.94 -20.08
N ARG A 74 32.77 11.28 -19.68
CA ARG A 74 33.00 9.84 -19.86
C ARG A 74 32.30 8.98 -18.80
N LEU A 75 31.63 9.59 -17.82
CA LEU A 75 30.86 8.87 -16.81
C LEU A 75 29.76 8.04 -17.50
N LYS A 76 29.90 6.72 -17.44
CA LYS A 76 28.90 5.77 -17.92
C LYS A 76 27.78 5.65 -16.90
N TYR A 77 26.58 5.35 -17.40
CA TYR A 77 25.45 5.01 -16.56
C TYR A 77 25.84 3.86 -15.61
N SER A 78 25.67 4.06 -14.31
CA SER A 78 26.08 3.10 -13.28
C SER A 78 25.17 3.13 -12.06
N CYS A 79 23.96 3.69 -12.16
CA CYS A 79 22.97 3.58 -11.09
C CYS A 79 22.71 2.09 -10.83
N ASN A 80 22.59 1.74 -9.55
CA ASN A 80 22.46 0.36 -9.16
C ASN A 80 21.06 -0.15 -9.55
N ASN A 81 20.98 -0.70 -10.77
CA ASN A 81 19.82 -1.39 -11.30
C ASN A 81 19.85 -2.88 -10.98
N ARG A 82 20.86 -3.37 -10.23
CA ARG A 82 20.59 -4.59 -9.48
C ARG A 82 19.48 -4.19 -8.54
N LEU A 83 18.27 -4.65 -8.86
CA LEU A 83 17.39 -5.08 -7.82
C LEU A 83 18.30 -5.77 -6.80
N THR A 84 18.47 -5.19 -5.62
CA THR A 84 18.42 -6.05 -4.45
C THR A 84 17.00 -6.63 -4.47
N ILE A 85 16.74 -7.54 -5.42
CA ILE A 85 16.16 -8.80 -5.02
C ILE A 85 17.25 -9.26 -4.06
N THR A 86 17.10 -8.90 -2.78
CA THR A 86 17.23 -9.94 -1.79
C THR A 86 16.33 -11.03 -2.34
N LYS A 87 16.90 -11.90 -3.18
CA LYS A 87 16.39 -13.26 -3.29
C LYS A 87 16.24 -13.62 -1.84
N PRO A 88 15.01 -13.85 -1.37
CA PRO A 88 14.79 -13.94 0.04
C PRO A 88 15.76 -14.98 0.57
N LYS A 89 16.59 -14.56 1.52
CA LYS A 89 17.65 -15.43 2.00
C LYS A 89 16.96 -16.62 2.64
N ASP A 90 17.35 -17.82 2.23
CA ASP A 90 16.90 -19.02 2.94
C ASP A 90 17.29 -18.89 4.42
N PHE A 91 16.34 -19.21 5.28
CA PHE A 91 16.46 -19.05 6.72
C PHE A 91 15.82 -20.22 7.47
N ASP A 92 16.32 -20.44 8.68
CA ASP A 92 15.76 -21.38 9.64
C ASP A 92 15.13 -20.63 10.80
N ILE A 93 14.06 -21.21 11.35
CA ILE A 93 13.41 -20.71 12.56
C ILE A 93 14.24 -21.17 13.76
N VAL A 94 14.58 -20.23 14.65
CA VAL A 94 15.38 -20.50 15.84
C VAL A 94 14.62 -20.01 17.08
N GLY A 95 14.46 -20.91 18.04
CA GLY A 95 13.82 -20.62 19.32
C GLY A 95 12.42 -21.23 19.46
N ASP A 96 11.98 -21.34 20.71
CA ASP A 96 10.67 -21.87 21.05
C ASP A 96 9.59 -20.80 20.90
N THR A 97 8.41 -21.23 20.44
CA THR A 97 7.24 -20.36 20.31
C THR A 97 6.52 -20.32 21.66
N ILE A 98 6.62 -19.19 22.37
CA ILE A 98 5.91 -18.98 23.64
C ILE A 98 4.67 -18.14 23.37
N CYS A 99 3.48 -18.68 23.64
CA CYS A 99 2.22 -17.99 23.37
C CYS A 99 1.76 -17.11 24.54
N ILE A 100 1.40 -15.88 24.22
CA ILE A 100 0.90 -14.82 25.09
C ILE A 100 -0.62 -14.70 24.82
N GLY A 101 -1.43 -14.49 25.85
CA GLY A 101 -2.89 -14.57 25.72
C GLY A 101 -3.53 -13.53 24.79
N THR A 102 -2.83 -12.47 24.40
CA THR A 102 -3.34 -11.41 23.51
C THR A 102 -2.51 -11.31 22.23
N PRO A 103 -3.16 -11.18 21.06
CA PRO A 103 -2.46 -11.08 19.79
C PRO A 103 -1.83 -9.69 19.65
N ALA A 104 -0.58 -9.64 19.16
CA ALA A 104 0.14 -8.39 18.91
C ALA A 104 0.51 -8.25 17.43
N GLU A 105 0.31 -7.07 16.86
CA GLU A 105 0.78 -6.74 15.50
C GLU A 105 2.31 -6.78 15.47
N PHE A 106 2.86 -7.59 14.56
CA PHE A 106 4.30 -7.68 14.36
C PHE A 106 4.77 -7.18 13.01
N TYR A 107 3.92 -7.28 11.99
CA TYR A 107 4.24 -6.87 10.63
C TYR A 107 2.99 -6.40 9.92
N LYS A 108 3.19 -5.50 8.96
CA LYS A 108 2.13 -4.90 8.17
C LYS A 108 2.65 -4.71 6.76
N ASP A 109 1.91 -5.21 5.78
CA ASP A 109 2.12 -4.90 4.37
C ASP A 109 0.98 -4.02 3.83
N ASN A 110 0.96 -3.86 2.51
CA ASN A 110 -0.02 -3.00 1.84
C ASN A 110 -1.46 -3.52 1.94
N LYS A 111 -1.65 -4.83 2.16
CA LYS A 111 -2.95 -5.50 2.14
C LYS A 111 -3.36 -6.04 3.52
N TYR A 112 -2.42 -6.43 4.37
CA TYR A 112 -2.70 -7.09 5.65
C TYR A 112 -1.82 -6.59 6.80
N LYS A 113 -2.40 -6.60 8.00
CA LYS A 113 -1.72 -6.62 9.29
C LYS A 113 -1.58 -8.07 9.73
N TYR A 114 -0.40 -8.43 10.22
CA TYR A 114 -0.12 -9.76 10.72
C TYR A 114 0.03 -9.67 12.24
N LEU A 115 -0.83 -10.39 12.94
CA LEU A 115 -0.83 -10.47 14.39
C LEU A 115 -0.42 -11.88 14.81
N SER A 116 0.25 -11.98 15.95
CA SER A 116 0.65 -13.26 16.53
C SER A 116 0.21 -13.32 17.98
N TYR A 117 -0.40 -14.44 18.38
CA TYR A 117 -0.58 -14.76 19.79
C TYR A 117 0.72 -15.17 20.45
N CYS A 118 1.76 -15.49 19.68
CA CYS A 118 3.00 -15.99 20.23
C CYS A 118 4.17 -15.03 20.01
N ALA A 119 5.10 -15.05 20.97
CA ALA A 119 6.41 -14.46 20.80
C ALA A 119 7.01 -15.03 19.52
N LEU A 120 7.39 -14.11 18.63
CA LEU A 120 7.91 -14.49 17.34
C LEU A 120 9.31 -15.07 17.49
N PRO A 121 9.61 -16.16 16.77
CA PRO A 121 10.94 -16.75 16.81
C PRO A 121 11.97 -15.84 16.14
N GLU A 122 13.24 -16.04 16.49
CA GLU A 122 14.34 -15.49 15.70
C GLU A 122 14.47 -16.29 14.39
N ILE A 123 15.02 -15.66 13.37
CA ILE A 123 15.44 -16.37 12.16
C ILE A 123 16.96 -16.37 12.06
N LYS A 124 17.50 -17.46 11.55
CA LYS A 124 18.93 -17.60 11.25
C LYS A 124 19.11 -17.81 9.75
N PHE A 125 19.90 -16.95 9.12
CA PHE A 125 20.26 -17.09 7.72
C PHE A 125 21.42 -18.09 7.53
N ILE A 126 21.61 -18.54 6.29
CA ILE A 126 22.72 -19.44 5.89
C ILE A 126 24.09 -18.90 6.29
N ASP A 127 24.29 -17.58 6.25
CA ASP A 127 25.55 -16.92 6.64
C ASP A 127 25.79 -16.91 8.17
N GLY A 128 24.88 -17.48 8.95
CA GLY A 128 24.93 -17.56 10.41
C GLY A 128 24.33 -16.34 11.13
N THR A 129 23.97 -15.29 10.39
CA THR A 129 23.35 -14.09 10.97
C THR A 129 21.99 -14.44 11.58
N LYS A 130 21.77 -13.97 12.81
CA LYS A 130 20.47 -14.05 13.50
C LYS A 130 19.79 -12.70 13.53
N MET A 131 18.48 -12.67 13.35
CA MET A 131 17.69 -11.46 13.58
C MET A 131 16.25 -11.78 13.97
N ASN A 132 15.55 -10.79 14.51
CA ASN A 132 14.12 -10.86 14.74
C ASN A 132 13.35 -10.85 13.40
N ILE A 133 12.33 -11.69 13.26
CA ILE A 133 11.52 -11.76 12.04
C ILE A 133 10.88 -10.42 11.65
N LYS A 134 10.47 -9.60 12.63
CA LYS A 134 9.91 -8.26 12.38
C LYS A 134 10.91 -7.39 11.63
N ASP A 135 12.16 -7.38 12.07
CA ASP A 135 13.22 -6.61 11.43
C ASP A 135 13.55 -7.17 10.05
N ALA A 136 13.55 -8.50 9.91
CA ALA A 136 13.81 -9.16 8.63
C ALA A 136 12.78 -8.81 7.55
N LEU A 137 11.50 -8.79 7.94
CA LEU A 137 10.38 -8.42 7.08
C LEU A 137 10.44 -6.93 6.73
N ASN A 138 10.66 -6.06 7.71
CA ASN A 138 10.78 -4.61 7.50
C ASN A 138 11.96 -4.24 6.59
N GLN A 139 13.07 -4.97 6.69
CA GLN A 139 14.25 -4.81 5.84
C GLN A 139 14.12 -5.54 4.48
N LYS A 140 13.00 -6.21 4.21
CA LYS A 140 12.74 -6.99 2.98
C LYS A 140 13.82 -8.05 2.70
N LEU A 141 14.37 -8.65 3.76
CA LEU A 141 15.33 -9.75 3.67
C LEU A 141 14.64 -11.10 3.49
N VAL A 142 13.41 -11.21 3.98
CA VAL A 142 12.48 -12.33 3.83
C VAL A 142 11.10 -11.80 3.48
N THR A 143 10.26 -12.64 2.88
CA THR A 143 8.85 -12.31 2.62
C THR A 143 7.94 -12.91 3.68
N ILE A 144 6.75 -12.33 3.85
CA ILE A 144 5.76 -12.86 4.80
C ILE A 144 5.30 -14.26 4.38
N ASP A 145 5.11 -14.51 3.08
CA ASP A 145 4.67 -15.81 2.57
C ASP A 145 5.63 -16.95 2.93
N GLN A 146 6.95 -16.70 2.81
CA GLN A 146 7.96 -17.70 3.20
C GLN A 146 7.97 -17.97 4.70
N PHE A 147 7.75 -16.93 5.51
CA PHE A 147 7.64 -17.09 6.95
C PHE A 147 6.39 -17.90 7.31
N LEU A 148 5.25 -17.59 6.70
CA LEU A 148 3.99 -18.32 6.88
C LEU A 148 4.11 -19.78 6.46
N GLU A 149 4.78 -20.07 5.34
CA GLU A 149 5.03 -21.44 4.86
C GLU A 149 5.88 -22.25 5.86
N LYS A 150 6.99 -21.68 6.34
CA LYS A 150 7.88 -22.36 7.30
C LYS A 150 7.25 -22.56 8.67
N THR A 151 6.42 -21.62 9.13
CA THR A 151 5.72 -21.69 10.42
C THR A 151 4.44 -22.52 10.39
N LYS A 152 3.99 -22.92 9.20
CA LYS A 152 2.69 -23.58 8.98
C LYS A 152 1.50 -22.80 9.56
N GLN A 153 1.65 -21.47 9.68
CA GLN A 153 0.59 -20.52 10.05
C GLN A 153 -0.15 -20.77 11.38
N SER A 154 0.30 -21.67 12.25
CA SER A 154 -0.55 -22.19 13.34
C SER A 154 -0.89 -21.17 14.45
N TYR A 155 -0.32 -19.97 14.42
CA TYR A 155 -0.49 -18.94 15.44
C TYR A 155 -0.57 -17.50 14.88
N ILE A 156 -0.70 -17.34 13.57
CA ILE A 156 -0.67 -16.03 12.90
C ILE A 156 -2.05 -15.69 12.38
N ILE A 157 -2.55 -14.53 12.80
CA ILE A 157 -3.76 -13.91 12.26
C ILE A 157 -3.36 -12.98 11.13
N LYS A 158 -4.12 -13.03 10.04
CA LYS A 158 -3.99 -12.16 8.89
C LYS A 158 -5.22 -11.25 8.82
N GLU A 159 -5.10 -10.03 9.33
CA GLU A 159 -6.18 -9.05 9.35
C GLU A 159 -6.06 -8.12 8.13
N PRO A 160 -7.11 -7.91 7.32
CA PRO A 160 -7.11 -6.92 6.25
C PRO A 160 -6.73 -5.52 6.74
N ASN A 161 -5.88 -4.84 5.99
CA ASN A 161 -5.35 -3.53 6.32
C ASN A 161 -6.00 -2.42 5.49
N PHE A 162 -7.23 -2.08 5.84
CA PHE A 162 -7.93 -0.93 5.28
C PHE A 162 -8.80 -0.26 6.35
N GLU A 163 -9.19 0.98 6.09
CA GLU A 163 -10.25 1.64 6.85
C GLU A 163 -11.29 2.18 5.89
N LEU A 164 -12.57 2.00 6.24
CA LEU A 164 -13.69 2.58 5.52
C LEU A 164 -14.07 3.90 6.18
N GLU A 165 -14.06 4.95 5.37
CA GLU A 165 -14.50 6.28 5.75
C GLU A 165 -15.83 6.59 5.07
N PHE A 166 -16.76 7.05 5.90
CA PHE A 166 -18.13 7.39 5.53
C PHE A 166 -18.26 8.92 5.52
N SER A 167 -18.63 9.51 4.39
CA SER A 167 -18.95 10.93 4.27
C SER A 167 -20.28 11.29 4.96
N ASP A 168 -20.42 12.54 5.40
CA ASP A 168 -21.67 13.07 5.95
C ASP A 168 -22.57 13.60 4.82
N GLY A 169 -23.81 13.11 4.73
CA GLY A 169 -24.72 13.46 3.64
C GLY A 169 -26.09 12.78 3.75
N LYS A 170 -27.01 13.13 2.83
CA LYS A 170 -28.35 12.53 2.75
C LYS A 170 -28.27 11.06 2.36
N CYS A 171 -29.07 10.24 3.03
CA CYS A 171 -29.08 8.82 2.77
C CYS A 171 -29.78 8.45 1.46
N ARG A 172 -29.04 7.77 0.58
CA ARG A 172 -29.55 7.12 -0.62
C ARG A 172 -28.82 5.80 -0.82
N LEU A 173 -29.50 4.88 -1.48
CA LEU A 173 -28.92 3.64 -1.95
C LEU A 173 -28.20 3.90 -3.28
N ASP A 174 -26.89 3.70 -3.28
CA ASP A 174 -26.06 3.83 -4.47
C ASP A 174 -25.41 2.49 -4.81
N ARG A 175 -25.47 2.09 -6.09
CA ARG A 175 -24.81 0.89 -6.60
C ARG A 175 -23.34 1.20 -6.91
N ILE A 176 -22.42 0.55 -6.20
CA ILE A 176 -20.97 0.71 -6.37
C ILE A 176 -20.47 -0.22 -7.48
N ILE A 177 -20.88 -1.48 -7.42
CA ILE A 177 -20.52 -2.54 -8.36
C ILE A 177 -21.76 -3.31 -8.75
N GLY A 178 -21.87 -3.65 -10.04
CA GLY A 178 -22.95 -4.45 -10.56
C GLY A 178 -22.54 -5.81 -11.13
N GLY A 179 -23.05 -6.90 -10.57
CA GLY A 179 -22.94 -8.23 -11.16
C GLY A 179 -23.44 -8.25 -12.61
N TYR A 180 -22.72 -8.99 -13.45
CA TYR A 180 -22.85 -9.15 -14.90
C TYR A 180 -24.17 -8.63 -15.53
N ASN A 181 -24.10 -7.49 -16.22
CA ASN A 181 -25.10 -7.04 -17.20
C ASN A 181 -24.37 -6.89 -18.54
N SER A 182 -24.85 -7.55 -19.60
CA SER A 182 -24.20 -7.68 -20.93
C SER A 182 -23.93 -6.36 -21.68
N ILE A 183 -24.19 -5.21 -21.05
CA ILE A 183 -24.08 -3.86 -21.60
C ILE A 183 -22.80 -3.15 -21.11
N GLU A 184 -22.24 -3.57 -19.97
CA GLU A 184 -20.95 -3.09 -19.46
C GLU A 184 -20.12 -4.31 -19.01
N ASN A 185 -18.91 -4.47 -19.55
CA ASN A 185 -17.99 -5.58 -19.25
C ASN A 185 -17.57 -5.60 -17.75
N ASN A 186 -18.46 -6.00 -16.84
CA ASN A 186 -18.18 -6.02 -15.41
C ASN A 186 -17.75 -7.43 -14.96
N PRO A 187 -16.51 -7.61 -14.42
CA PRO A 187 -15.98 -8.94 -14.10
C PRO A 187 -16.51 -9.56 -12.80
N PHE A 188 -17.37 -8.88 -12.04
CA PHE A 188 -17.83 -9.36 -10.72
C PHE A 188 -19.12 -10.19 -10.81
N SER A 189 -19.24 -11.19 -9.94
CA SER A 189 -20.43 -12.06 -9.81
C SER A 189 -21.40 -11.62 -8.71
N TYR A 190 -21.19 -10.43 -8.13
CA TYR A 190 -21.96 -9.90 -7.01
C TYR A 190 -22.35 -8.44 -7.29
N ASP A 191 -23.42 -8.00 -6.62
CA ASP A 191 -23.76 -6.59 -6.52
C ASP A 191 -23.27 -6.02 -5.20
N LEU A 192 -22.67 -4.83 -5.24
CA LEU A 192 -22.28 -4.10 -4.03
C LEU A 192 -22.94 -2.74 -4.03
N TYR A 193 -23.68 -2.46 -2.98
CA TYR A 193 -24.40 -1.23 -2.76
C TYR A 193 -23.90 -0.54 -1.50
N SER A 194 -23.89 0.79 -1.51
CA SER A 194 -23.74 1.61 -0.31
C SER A 194 -25.05 2.24 0.09
N PHE A 195 -25.36 2.19 1.37
CA PHE A 195 -26.42 2.95 1.99
C PHE A 195 -25.82 4.15 2.74
N CYS A 196 -26.47 5.30 2.64
CA CYS A 196 -26.14 6.52 3.38
C CYS A 196 -24.93 7.37 2.94
N LEU A 197 -24.49 7.35 1.67
CA LEU A 197 -23.23 7.99 1.30
C LEU A 197 -23.17 8.55 -0.11
N SER A 198 -22.70 9.79 -0.23
CA SER A 198 -22.22 10.36 -1.48
C SER A 198 -20.85 9.83 -1.92
N ASP A 199 -20.04 9.24 -1.01
CA ASP A 199 -18.76 8.56 -1.30
C ASP A 199 -18.31 7.67 -0.12
N ILE A 200 -17.98 6.39 -0.38
CA ILE A 200 -17.18 5.54 0.53
C ILE A 200 -15.71 5.61 0.13
N LYS A 201 -14.84 5.90 1.09
CA LYS A 201 -13.39 5.92 0.86
C LYS A 201 -12.70 4.80 1.62
N VAL A 202 -11.76 4.14 0.94
CA VAL A 202 -10.87 3.14 1.50
C VAL A 202 -9.51 3.81 1.72
N ASN A 203 -9.05 3.81 2.96
CA ASN A 203 -7.70 4.27 3.30
C ASN A 203 -6.73 3.07 3.32
N THR A 204 -5.85 2.99 2.32
CA THR A 204 -4.75 1.99 2.29
C THR A 204 -3.43 2.71 2.03
N ASN A 205 -2.39 2.36 2.79
CA ASN A 205 -1.05 2.97 2.67
C ASN A 205 -1.05 4.51 2.74
N ASN A 206 -1.92 5.08 3.57
CA ASN A 206 -2.16 6.53 3.67
C ASN A 206 -2.63 7.19 2.36
N HIS A 207 -3.17 6.41 1.43
CA HIS A 207 -3.83 6.88 0.23
C HIS A 207 -5.32 6.55 0.28
N LYS A 208 -6.15 7.49 -0.17
CA LYS A 208 -7.60 7.34 -0.18
C LYS A 208 -8.07 7.00 -1.58
N TYR A 209 -8.82 5.92 -1.71
CA TYR A 209 -9.47 5.48 -2.94
C TYR A 209 -10.98 5.47 -2.73
N SER A 210 -11.79 5.70 -3.77
CA SER A 210 -13.20 5.32 -3.67
C SER A 210 -13.33 3.80 -3.53
N LEU A 211 -14.37 3.30 -2.88
CA LEU A 211 -14.58 1.85 -2.74
C LEU A 211 -14.61 1.14 -4.11
N ARG A 212 -15.22 1.80 -5.11
CA ARG A 212 -15.25 1.30 -6.48
C ARG A 212 -13.85 1.16 -7.09
N GLU A 213 -13.03 2.20 -7.01
CA GLU A 213 -11.65 2.16 -7.53
C GLU A 213 -10.80 1.13 -6.81
N ALA A 214 -10.96 1.01 -5.48
CA ALA A 214 -10.21 0.08 -4.67
C ALA A 214 -10.49 -1.38 -5.06
N ILE A 215 -11.76 -1.72 -5.31
CA ILE A 215 -12.15 -3.06 -5.75
C ILE A 215 -11.74 -3.32 -7.21
N ILE A 216 -11.99 -2.39 -8.13
CA ILE A 216 -11.61 -2.55 -9.55
C ILE A 216 -10.09 -2.70 -9.71
N SER A 217 -9.32 -2.00 -8.88
CA SER A 217 -7.86 -2.04 -8.93
C SER A 217 -7.26 -3.18 -8.09
N ASN A 218 -8.08 -4.07 -7.53
CA ASN A 218 -7.67 -5.17 -6.65
C ASN A 218 -6.80 -4.70 -5.47
N ILE A 219 -7.07 -3.49 -4.96
CA ILE A 219 -6.43 -2.92 -3.76
C ILE A 219 -7.03 -3.59 -2.51
N ILE A 220 -8.35 -3.75 -2.51
CA ILE A 220 -9.10 -4.61 -1.59
C ILE A 220 -10.10 -5.42 -2.41
N ASP A 221 -10.53 -6.57 -1.90
CA ASP A 221 -11.64 -7.34 -2.46
C ASP A 221 -12.82 -7.40 -1.47
N LEU A 222 -13.98 -7.84 -1.94
CA LEU A 222 -15.16 -7.99 -1.08
C LEU A 222 -14.93 -9.03 0.02
N GLU A 223 -14.15 -10.07 -0.27
CA GLU A 223 -13.80 -11.12 0.69
C GLU A 223 -12.99 -10.54 1.85
N ASP A 224 -12.08 -9.59 1.61
CA ASP A 224 -11.34 -8.86 2.64
C ASP A 224 -12.31 -8.07 3.55
N ILE A 225 -13.36 -7.46 2.98
CA ILE A 225 -14.38 -6.73 3.76
C ILE A 225 -15.19 -7.70 4.62
N VAL A 226 -15.71 -8.79 4.03
CA VAL A 226 -16.47 -9.81 4.75
C VAL A 226 -15.60 -10.43 5.85
N TYR A 227 -14.36 -10.82 5.53
CA TYR A 227 -13.43 -11.40 6.49
C TYR A 227 -13.13 -10.44 7.65
N SER A 228 -12.94 -9.15 7.38
CA SER A 228 -12.77 -8.14 8.44
C SER A 228 -13.96 -8.12 9.41
N MET A 229 -15.18 -8.26 8.88
CA MET A 229 -16.40 -8.33 9.69
C MET A 229 -16.52 -9.65 10.46
N GLU A 230 -16.21 -10.79 9.83
CA GLU A 230 -16.18 -12.09 10.51
C GLU A 230 -15.18 -12.10 11.66
N TYR A 231 -13.97 -11.60 11.41
CA TYR A 231 -12.94 -11.47 12.41
C TYR A 231 -13.39 -10.58 13.58
N ALA A 232 -13.98 -9.41 13.29
CA ALA A 232 -14.52 -8.52 14.31
C ALA A 232 -15.64 -9.17 15.15
N SER A 233 -16.46 -10.04 14.55
CA SER A 233 -17.53 -10.75 15.26
C SER A 233 -17.05 -11.85 16.21
N ILE A 234 -15.87 -12.43 15.95
CA ILE A 234 -15.31 -13.52 16.76
C ILE A 234 -14.33 -12.99 17.81
N TYR A 235 -13.47 -12.04 17.41
CA TYR A 235 -12.31 -11.61 18.20
C TYR A 235 -12.34 -10.13 18.58
N GLY A 236 -13.26 -9.34 18.02
CA GLY A 236 -13.32 -7.90 18.18
C GLY A 236 -14.62 -7.39 18.81
N GLN A 237 -14.94 -6.13 18.54
CA GLN A 237 -16.18 -5.48 18.94
C GLN A 237 -17.17 -5.45 17.77
N GLY A 238 -17.57 -6.63 17.31
CA GLY A 238 -18.57 -6.79 16.28
C GLY A 238 -19.57 -7.90 16.59
N THR A 239 -20.66 -7.94 15.83
CA THR A 239 -21.70 -8.98 15.90
C THR A 239 -21.92 -9.60 14.53
N LYS A 240 -22.35 -10.86 14.52
CA LYS A 240 -22.82 -11.61 13.36
C LYS A 240 -24.18 -12.19 13.70
N GLU A 241 -25.20 -11.78 12.96
CA GLU A 241 -26.57 -12.26 13.10
C GLU A 241 -26.98 -12.98 11.81
N ILE A 242 -27.67 -14.11 11.94
CA ILE A 242 -28.16 -14.92 10.82
C ILE A 242 -29.68 -14.98 10.93
N PHE A 243 -30.36 -14.53 9.88
CA PHE A 243 -31.81 -14.49 9.82
C PHE A 243 -32.36 -15.73 9.09
N ASN A 244 -33.65 -16.01 9.31
CA ASN A 244 -34.31 -17.24 8.85
C ASN A 244 -34.32 -17.41 7.32
N ASP A 245 -34.21 -16.31 6.60
CA ASP A 245 -34.12 -16.26 5.14
C ASP A 245 -32.69 -16.41 4.62
N GLY A 246 -31.70 -16.68 5.48
CA GLY A 246 -30.29 -16.85 5.12
C GLY A 246 -29.49 -15.55 5.05
N VAL A 247 -30.12 -14.40 5.30
CA VAL A 247 -29.44 -13.11 5.34
C VAL A 247 -28.48 -13.08 6.53
N ILE A 248 -27.26 -12.61 6.28
CA ILE A 248 -26.24 -12.44 7.31
C ILE A 248 -26.00 -10.94 7.51
N VAL A 249 -26.10 -10.51 8.77
CA VAL A 249 -25.88 -9.13 9.18
C VAL A 249 -24.64 -9.08 10.06
N TYR A 250 -23.65 -8.31 9.62
CA TYR A 250 -22.48 -7.99 10.41
C TYR A 250 -22.57 -6.55 10.89
N ARG A 251 -22.21 -6.31 12.15
CA ARG A 251 -22.10 -4.96 12.72
C ARG A 251 -20.79 -4.81 13.47
N ASN A 252 -20.18 -3.64 13.39
CA ASN A 252 -19.11 -3.21 14.30
C ASN A 252 -19.29 -1.72 14.63
N LEU A 253 -18.39 -1.14 15.43
CA LEU A 253 -18.48 0.27 15.82
C LEU A 253 -18.38 1.29 14.66
N LYS A 254 -17.88 0.88 13.50
CA LYS A 254 -17.60 1.75 12.35
C LYS A 254 -18.67 1.62 11.26
N TYR A 255 -19.05 0.40 10.90
CA TYR A 255 -19.96 0.11 9.79
C TYR A 255 -20.72 -1.20 9.98
N SER A 256 -21.73 -1.37 9.14
CA SER A 256 -22.59 -2.55 9.05
C SER A 256 -22.54 -3.11 7.63
N LEU A 257 -22.59 -4.44 7.51
CA LEU A 257 -22.57 -5.17 6.24
C LEU A 257 -23.69 -6.20 6.21
N LEU A 258 -24.54 -6.11 5.19
CA LEU A 258 -25.54 -7.12 4.86
C LEU A 258 -25.04 -7.99 3.72
N ASN A 259 -25.14 -9.30 3.90
CA ASN A 259 -24.92 -10.30 2.88
C ASN A 259 -26.25 -11.01 2.57
N CYS A 260 -26.72 -10.82 1.34
CA CYS A 260 -27.98 -11.36 0.84
C CYS A 260 -27.77 -12.62 -0.01
N ASN A 261 -28.72 -13.55 0.06
CA ASN A 261 -28.69 -14.81 -0.69
C ASN A 261 -28.65 -14.66 -2.23
N ASN A 262 -28.98 -13.49 -2.74
CA ASN A 262 -28.92 -13.16 -4.17
C ASN A 262 -27.54 -12.64 -4.62
N HIS A 263 -26.49 -12.87 -3.83
CA HIS A 263 -25.14 -12.33 -4.04
C HIS A 263 -25.09 -10.78 -4.05
N SER A 264 -26.01 -10.13 -3.35
CA SER A 264 -25.97 -8.68 -3.12
C SER A 264 -25.40 -8.37 -1.74
N TYR A 265 -24.61 -7.31 -1.69
CA TYR A 265 -23.99 -6.83 -0.46
C TYR A 265 -24.34 -5.37 -0.25
N TYR A 266 -24.70 -5.04 0.99
CA TYR A 266 -25.07 -3.68 1.38
C TYR A 266 -24.16 -3.21 2.49
N ILE A 267 -23.44 -2.12 2.28
CA ILE A 267 -22.56 -1.52 3.27
C ILE A 267 -23.07 -0.14 3.70
N GLY A 268 -23.08 0.11 5.00
CA GLY A 268 -23.57 1.37 5.57
C GLY A 268 -22.91 1.68 6.91
N LYS A 269 -23.24 2.84 7.49
CA LYS A 269 -22.75 3.23 8.83
C LYS A 269 -23.18 2.21 9.90
N ALA A 270 -22.52 2.24 11.05
CA ALA A 270 -22.75 1.27 12.13
C ALA A 270 -24.21 1.26 12.64
N ASP A 271 -24.87 2.42 12.60
CA ASP A 271 -26.26 2.66 12.96
C ASP A 271 -27.26 2.28 11.87
N MET A 272 -26.81 1.71 10.74
CA MET A 272 -27.68 1.18 9.70
C MET A 272 -28.64 0.13 10.29
N SER A 273 -29.91 0.44 10.17
CA SER A 273 -31.07 -0.33 10.60
C SER A 273 -31.67 -1.10 9.43
N PHE A 274 -32.43 -2.15 9.74
CA PHE A 274 -33.09 -2.99 8.75
C PHE A 274 -34.52 -3.24 9.20
N ASP A 275 -35.49 -3.16 8.29
CA ASP A 275 -36.87 -3.53 8.58
C ASP A 275 -37.01 -5.05 8.41
N GLU A 276 -37.24 -5.75 9.53
CA GLU A 276 -37.41 -7.21 9.53
C GLU A 276 -38.70 -7.68 8.84
N ASN A 277 -39.65 -6.77 8.58
CA ASN A 277 -40.94 -7.07 7.96
C ASN A 277 -40.95 -6.94 6.45
N VAL A 278 -39.89 -6.38 5.87
CA VAL A 278 -39.73 -6.27 4.43
C VAL A 278 -38.47 -7.05 4.06
N ASN A 279 -38.52 -7.80 2.97
CA ASN A 279 -37.38 -8.62 2.53
C ASN A 279 -36.09 -7.77 2.61
N PHE A 280 -35.18 -8.14 3.51
CA PHE A 280 -34.00 -7.36 3.91
C PHE A 280 -33.17 -6.89 2.71
N CYS A 281 -33.25 -7.63 1.61
CA CYS A 281 -32.52 -7.41 0.37
C CYS A 281 -33.28 -6.58 -0.66
N ASN A 282 -34.58 -6.35 -0.45
CA ASN A 282 -35.48 -5.55 -1.30
C ASN A 282 -35.96 -4.24 -0.63
N ALA A 283 -35.72 -4.05 0.66
CA ALA A 283 -36.12 -2.86 1.38
C ALA A 283 -35.05 -2.40 2.37
N LEU A 284 -34.23 -1.49 1.90
CA LEU A 284 -33.52 -0.58 2.78
C LEU A 284 -34.48 0.57 3.09
N ILE A 285 -34.92 0.65 4.35
CA ILE A 285 -35.77 1.73 4.84
C ILE A 285 -34.92 2.63 5.73
N ASP A 286 -34.98 3.92 5.42
CA ASP A 286 -34.38 5.03 6.18
C ASP A 286 -34.66 4.92 7.69
N PHE A 287 -33.63 5.12 8.51
CA PHE A 287 -33.79 5.91 9.72
C PHE A 287 -32.77 7.05 9.68
N ALA A 288 -33.25 8.23 9.32
CA ALA A 288 -32.58 9.48 9.62
C ALA A 288 -33.53 10.26 10.54
N ASP A 289 -33.20 10.32 11.82
CA ASP A 289 -33.53 11.48 12.66
C ASP A 289 -32.24 12.32 12.83
#